data_AF-A0A9D7QPQ1-F1
#
_entry.id   AF-A0A9D7QPQ1-F1
#
_cell.length_a   1.000
_cell.length_b   1.000
_cell.length_c   1.000
_cell.angle_alpha   90.00
_cell.angle_beta   90.00
_cell.angle_gamma   90.00
#
_symmetry.space_group_name_H-M   'P 1'
#
loop_
_entity.id
_entity.type
_entity.pdbx_description
1 polymer ?
#
loop_
_entity_poly.entity_id
_entity_poly.type
_entity_poly.pdbx_seq_one_letter_code
_entity_poly.pdbx_strand_id
1 'polypeptide(L)'
;MKKNLLNHYVINLLKFIEQNLSIFIKDKKPECLHHLRVDIKKIKAVISFSENIYKEKYNTTNLKPLFVKAGEIREIHLDIHLLGLFPHHSGKLIEQLKKKKNILTLQFIKCDSKYVRLIKKFRKNVCLPEMLPNNKIINKYFEKEKQKANKKLKNKEREELHRYRAKIKKLMYVYDALPKRIQKEIELNKAQINKQQVKLGDWHDTYSAIKFLSHEHFSLETVEYVQKLKDKEKRQFNALLRNLANNHI
;
A
#
# COMPACT_ATOMS: atom_id res chain seq x y z
N MET A 1 -18.02 19.83 -15.67
CA MET A 1 -17.08 19.12 -14.77
C MET A 1 -17.56 19.29 -13.34
N LYS A 2 -17.59 18.24 -12.50
CA LYS A 2 -17.92 18.41 -11.08
C LYS A 2 -16.82 19.27 -10.43
N LYS A 3 -17.18 20.45 -9.92
CA LYS A 3 -16.31 21.23 -9.03
C LYS A 3 -15.91 20.35 -7.85
N ASN A 4 -14.70 20.52 -7.34
CA ASN A 4 -14.18 19.87 -6.15
C ASN A 4 -14.10 18.33 -6.24
N LEU A 5 -13.89 17.74 -7.43
CA LEU A 5 -13.85 16.29 -7.61
C LEU A 5 -12.85 15.57 -6.70
N LEU A 6 -11.57 16.00 -6.74
CA LEU A 6 -10.52 15.36 -5.94
C LEU A 6 -10.75 15.58 -4.45
N ASN A 7 -11.24 16.76 -4.09
CA ASN A 7 -11.59 17.06 -2.69
C ASN A 7 -12.69 16.10 -2.23
N HIS A 8 -13.79 15.96 -2.97
CA HIS A 8 -14.88 15.03 -2.66
C HIS A 8 -14.39 13.58 -2.55
N TYR A 9 -13.51 13.14 -3.46
CA TYR A 9 -12.90 11.82 -3.39
C TYR A 9 -12.12 11.62 -2.09
N VAL A 10 -11.27 12.58 -1.71
CA VAL A 10 -10.53 12.54 -0.43
C VAL A 10 -11.47 12.56 0.77
N ILE A 11 -12.50 13.40 0.77
CA ILE A 11 -13.49 13.45 1.85
C ILE A 11 -14.20 12.11 2.02
N ASN A 12 -14.57 11.44 0.93
CA ASN A 12 -15.18 10.11 1.00
C ASN A 12 -14.22 9.05 1.55
N LEU A 13 -12.95 9.06 1.12
CA LEU A 13 -11.94 8.17 1.71
C LEU A 13 -11.75 8.42 3.21
N LEU A 14 -11.81 9.68 3.67
CA LEU A 14 -11.75 9.99 5.11
C LEU A 14 -12.96 9.42 5.86
N LYS A 15 -14.16 9.41 5.26
CA LYS A 15 -15.33 8.74 5.86
C LYS A 15 -15.12 7.23 5.98
N PHE A 16 -14.58 6.58 4.95
CA PHE A 16 -14.25 5.15 5.01
C PHE A 16 -13.17 4.83 6.04
N ILE A 17 -12.18 5.73 6.21
CA ILE A 17 -11.18 5.60 7.27
C ILE A 17 -11.83 5.68 8.66
N GLU A 18 -12.76 6.62 8.90
CA GLU A 18 -13.49 6.73 10.17
C GLU A 18 -14.35 5.49 10.45
N GLN A 19 -15.05 4.99 9.43
CA GLN A 19 -15.87 3.77 9.55
C GLN A 19 -15.01 2.54 9.88
N ASN A 20 -13.93 2.30 9.13
CA ASN A 20 -13.03 1.18 9.39
C ASN A 20 -12.34 1.30 10.74
N LEU A 21 -11.98 2.51 11.18
CA LEU A 21 -11.45 2.74 12.51
C LEU A 21 -12.48 2.35 13.59
N SER A 22 -13.73 2.79 13.45
CA SER A 22 -14.81 2.46 14.40
C SER A 22 -15.09 0.96 14.46
N ILE A 23 -15.18 0.28 13.31
CA ILE A 23 -15.38 -1.17 13.25
C ILE A 23 -14.19 -1.89 13.87
N PHE A 24 -12.95 -1.45 13.60
CA PHE A 24 -11.78 -2.07 14.21
C PHE A 24 -11.76 -1.93 15.73
N ILE A 25 -12.13 -0.76 16.27
CA ILE A 25 -12.16 -0.53 17.72
C ILE A 25 -13.15 -1.49 18.41
N LYS A 26 -14.30 -1.74 17.79
CA LYS A 26 -15.34 -2.64 18.32
C LYS A 26 -15.01 -4.12 18.11
N ASP A 27 -14.75 -4.49 16.86
CA ASP A 27 -14.72 -5.89 16.43
C ASP A 27 -13.30 -6.45 16.30
N LYS A 28 -12.26 -5.59 16.34
CA LYS A 28 -10.84 -5.95 16.18
C LYS A 28 -10.52 -6.69 14.87
N LYS A 29 -11.36 -6.52 13.84
CA LYS A 29 -11.25 -7.17 12.52
C LYS A 29 -9.98 -6.70 11.76
N PRO A 30 -9.00 -7.57 11.48
CA PRO A 30 -7.74 -7.20 10.81
C PRO A 30 -7.92 -6.48 9.46
N GLU A 31 -8.96 -6.85 8.71
CA GLU A 31 -9.30 -6.33 7.39
C GLU A 31 -9.59 -4.82 7.45
N CYS A 32 -10.18 -4.33 8.55
CA CYS A 32 -10.45 -2.91 8.73
C CYS A 32 -9.15 -2.09 8.76
N LEU A 33 -8.07 -2.59 9.40
CA LEU A 33 -6.77 -1.92 9.37
C LEU A 33 -6.15 -1.95 7.97
N HIS A 34 -6.38 -3.02 7.20
CA HIS A 34 -5.93 -3.10 5.81
C HIS A 34 -6.63 -2.03 4.96
N HIS A 35 -7.96 -1.97 4.99
CA HIS A 35 -8.75 -0.98 4.24
C HIS A 35 -8.38 0.44 4.62
N LEU A 36 -8.29 0.72 5.92
CA LEU A 36 -7.85 2.01 6.44
C LEU A 36 -6.48 2.42 5.88
N ARG A 37 -5.49 1.51 5.88
CA ARG A 37 -4.17 1.77 5.31
C ARG A 37 -4.21 2.00 3.81
N VAL A 38 -5.05 1.26 3.08
CA VAL A 38 -5.23 1.43 1.63
C VAL A 38 -5.81 2.81 1.32
N ASP A 39 -6.82 3.26 2.07
CA ASP A 39 -7.44 4.56 1.84
C ASP A 39 -6.50 5.72 2.17
N ILE A 40 -5.68 5.61 3.23
CA ILE A 40 -4.61 6.59 3.48
C ILE A 40 -3.59 6.62 2.32
N LYS A 41 -3.24 5.47 1.73
CA LYS A 41 -2.34 5.42 0.56
C LYS A 41 -2.96 6.09 -0.66
N LYS A 42 -4.26 5.92 -0.91
CA LYS A 42 -4.99 6.61 -1.97
C LYS A 42 -5.00 8.13 -1.76
N ILE A 43 -5.30 8.59 -0.55
CA ILE A 43 -5.25 10.03 -0.19
C ILE A 43 -3.86 10.60 -0.46
N LYS A 44 -2.79 9.94 0.01
CA LYS A 44 -1.40 10.37 -0.25
C LYS A 44 -1.06 10.40 -1.74
N ALA A 45 -1.59 9.47 -2.53
CA ALA A 45 -1.38 9.44 -3.97
C ALA A 45 -2.03 10.64 -4.66
N VAL A 46 -3.29 10.93 -4.35
CA VAL A 46 -4.04 12.08 -4.88
C VAL A 46 -3.38 13.39 -4.47
N ILE A 47 -2.98 13.54 -3.22
CA ILE A 47 -2.27 14.73 -2.75
C ILE A 47 -0.98 14.92 -3.52
N SER A 48 -0.16 13.89 -3.63
CA SER A 48 1.11 14.02 -4.36
C SER A 48 0.91 14.27 -5.86
N PHE A 49 -0.20 13.82 -6.45
CA PHE A 49 -0.61 14.24 -7.79
C PHE A 49 -0.91 15.75 -7.81
N SER A 50 -1.74 16.25 -6.89
CA SER A 50 -2.07 17.67 -6.80
C SER A 50 -0.82 18.54 -6.58
N GLU A 51 0.09 18.17 -5.68
CA GLU A 51 1.33 18.92 -5.45
C GLU A 51 2.17 19.02 -6.73
N ASN A 52 2.21 17.95 -7.53
CA ASN A 52 2.98 17.92 -8.76
C ASN A 52 2.38 18.83 -9.84
N ILE A 53 1.06 18.81 -9.98
CA ILE A 53 0.33 19.55 -11.00
C ILE A 53 0.24 21.03 -10.64
N TYR A 54 -0.22 21.34 -9.44
CA TYR A 54 -0.56 22.70 -9.03
C TYR A 54 0.59 23.44 -8.33
N LYS A 55 1.71 22.76 -8.07
CA LYS A 55 2.89 23.32 -7.39
C LYS A 55 2.64 23.86 -5.97
N GLU A 56 1.53 23.42 -5.38
CA GLU A 56 1.17 23.71 -3.99
C GLU A 56 1.62 22.55 -3.09
N LYS A 57 1.91 22.80 -1.80
CA LYS A 57 2.24 21.74 -0.83
C LYS A 57 1.04 21.45 0.06
N TYR A 58 0.73 20.18 0.30
CA TYR A 58 -0.35 19.80 1.22
C TYR A 58 0.18 18.98 2.40
N ASN A 59 -0.31 19.31 3.60
CA ASN A 59 0.16 18.66 4.81
C ASN A 59 -0.58 17.33 5.06
N THR A 60 0.13 16.20 4.88
CA THR A 60 -0.39 14.85 5.17
C THR A 60 0.03 14.29 6.54
N THR A 61 0.73 15.08 7.36
CA THR A 61 1.33 14.62 8.63
C THR A 61 0.29 14.11 9.62
N ASN A 62 -0.93 14.69 9.62
CA ASN A 62 -2.01 14.28 10.52
C ASN A 62 -2.41 12.80 10.35
N LEU A 63 -2.29 12.22 9.14
CA LEU A 63 -2.63 10.81 8.90
C LEU A 63 -1.45 9.85 9.18
N LYS A 64 -0.22 10.37 9.37
CA LYS A 64 0.99 9.54 9.54
C LYS A 64 0.93 8.67 10.80
N PRO A 65 0.58 9.17 12.00
CA PRO A 65 0.54 8.35 13.22
C PRO A 65 -0.41 7.16 13.09
N LEU A 66 -1.62 7.41 12.58
CA LEU A 66 -2.63 6.40 12.33
C LEU A 66 -2.13 5.33 11.34
N PHE A 67 -1.53 5.77 10.22
CA PHE A 67 -0.98 4.86 9.22
C PHE A 67 0.12 3.96 9.79
N VAL A 68 1.05 4.52 10.56
CA VAL A 68 2.19 3.79 11.14
C VAL A 68 1.69 2.75 12.14
N LYS A 69 0.85 3.14 13.12
CA LYS A 69 0.36 2.22 14.15
C LYS A 69 -0.55 1.11 13.60
N ALA A 70 -1.40 1.42 12.63
CA ALA A 70 -2.15 0.39 11.91
C ALA A 70 -1.21 -0.56 11.13
N GLY A 71 -0.05 -0.07 10.70
CA GLY A 71 0.97 -0.85 10.01
C GLY A 71 1.64 -1.87 10.90
N GLU A 72 2.09 -1.45 12.08
CA GLU A 72 2.73 -2.32 13.08
C GLU A 72 1.83 -3.51 13.43
N ILE A 73 0.53 -3.27 13.66
CA ILE A 73 -0.43 -4.35 13.94
C ILE A 73 -0.63 -5.25 12.71
N ARG A 74 -0.74 -4.66 11.51
CA ARG A 74 -0.95 -5.42 10.26
C ARG A 74 0.23 -6.31 9.91
N GLU A 75 1.45 -5.86 10.16
CA GLU A 75 2.68 -6.63 9.96
C GLU A 75 2.67 -7.87 10.86
N ILE A 76 2.41 -7.72 12.17
CA ILE A 76 2.30 -8.89 13.07
C ILE A 76 1.18 -9.84 12.64
N HIS A 77 0.04 -9.32 12.14
CA HIS A 77 -1.01 -10.18 11.58
C HIS A 77 -0.52 -11.00 10.37
N LEU A 78 0.30 -10.41 9.49
CA LEU A 78 0.92 -11.15 8.38
C LEU A 78 1.91 -12.19 8.90
N ASP A 79 2.74 -11.83 9.88
CA ASP A 79 3.76 -12.72 10.42
C ASP A 79 3.14 -13.93 11.13
N ILE A 80 2.08 -13.73 11.92
CA ILE A 80 1.33 -14.83 12.55
C ILE A 80 0.68 -15.72 11.50
N HIS A 81 0.03 -15.13 10.49
CA HIS A 81 -0.60 -15.90 9.42
C HIS A 81 0.44 -16.72 8.65
N LEU A 82 1.56 -16.09 8.32
CA LEU A 82 2.70 -16.72 7.68
C LEU A 82 3.16 -17.91 8.50
N LEU A 83 3.50 -17.72 9.78
CA LEU A 83 3.94 -18.80 10.69
C LEU A 83 2.91 -19.92 10.83
N GLY A 84 1.61 -19.61 10.78
CA GLY A 84 0.55 -20.62 10.80
C GLY A 84 0.56 -21.57 9.60
N LEU A 85 1.21 -21.21 8.49
CA LEU A 85 1.38 -22.08 7.32
C LEU A 85 2.57 -23.06 7.48
N PHE A 86 3.32 -22.99 8.59
CA PHE A 86 4.51 -23.82 8.81
C PHE A 86 4.17 -25.04 9.67
N PRO A 87 4.56 -26.25 9.23
CA PRO A 87 4.29 -27.47 9.98
C PRO A 87 4.93 -27.49 11.37
N HIS A 88 6.12 -26.90 11.55
CA HIS A 88 6.91 -26.97 12.80
C HIS A 88 7.24 -25.57 13.33
N HIS A 89 6.24 -24.69 13.35
CA HIS A 89 6.39 -23.36 13.92
C HIS A 89 6.66 -23.44 15.43
N SER A 90 7.51 -22.54 15.92
CA SER A 90 7.67 -22.36 17.37
C SER A 90 6.36 -21.81 17.95
N GLY A 91 5.59 -22.66 18.64
CA GLY A 91 4.38 -22.24 19.36
C GLY A 91 4.65 -21.06 20.30
N LYS A 92 5.83 -21.05 20.93
CA LYS A 92 6.33 -19.95 21.76
C LYS A 92 6.46 -18.64 20.98
N LEU A 93 6.99 -18.65 19.75
CA LEU A 93 7.08 -17.45 18.91
C LEU A 93 5.69 -16.93 18.53
N ILE A 94 4.77 -17.83 18.12
CA ILE A 94 3.40 -17.43 17.80
C ILE A 94 2.72 -16.79 19.02
N GLU A 95 2.91 -17.36 20.21
CA GLU A 95 2.39 -16.78 21.46
C GLU A 95 3.01 -15.40 21.75
N GLN A 96 4.31 -15.23 21.56
CA GLN A 96 4.98 -13.93 21.71
C GLN A 96 4.40 -12.89 20.74
N LEU A 97 4.21 -13.25 19.47
CA LEU A 97 3.60 -12.38 18.48
C LEU A 97 2.14 -12.07 18.82
N LYS A 98 1.35 -13.06 19.27
CA LYS A 98 -0.03 -12.84 19.73
C LYS A 98 -0.07 -11.88 20.93
N LYS A 99 0.83 -12.03 21.91
CA LYS A 99 0.96 -11.12 23.06
C LYS A 99 1.32 -9.70 22.59
N LYS A 100 2.34 -9.56 21.74
CA LYS A 100 2.76 -8.27 21.16
C LYS A 100 1.61 -7.61 20.38
N LYS A 101 0.91 -8.38 19.56
CA LYS A 101 -0.27 -7.95 18.80
C LYS A 101 -1.37 -7.42 19.72
N ASN A 102 -1.67 -8.13 20.80
CA ASN A 102 -2.69 -7.72 21.77
C ASN A 102 -2.30 -6.40 22.44
N ILE A 103 -1.04 -6.27 22.88
CA ILE A 103 -0.52 -5.03 23.46
C ILE A 103 -0.67 -3.86 22.48
N LEU A 104 -0.19 -4.01 21.24
CA LEU A 104 -0.30 -2.95 20.23
C LEU A 104 -1.75 -2.62 19.88
N THR A 105 -2.63 -3.62 19.83
CA THR A 105 -4.06 -3.42 19.57
C THR A 105 -4.71 -2.63 20.70
N LEU A 106 -4.42 -2.95 21.96
CA LEU A 106 -4.90 -2.20 23.12
C LEU A 106 -4.37 -0.76 23.12
N GLN A 107 -3.09 -0.57 22.82
CA GLN A 107 -2.51 0.78 22.68
C GLN A 107 -3.17 1.58 21.56
N PHE A 108 -3.45 0.94 20.42
CA PHE A 108 -4.15 1.56 19.29
C PHE A 108 -5.58 1.97 19.67
N ILE A 109 -6.33 1.10 20.34
CA ILE A 109 -7.70 1.38 20.80
C ILE A 109 -7.69 2.52 21.83
N LYS A 110 -6.76 2.54 22.78
CA LYS A 110 -6.62 3.65 23.76
C LYS A 110 -6.34 5.01 23.09
N CYS A 111 -5.88 5.02 21.85
CA CYS A 111 -5.62 6.23 21.07
C CYS A 111 -6.76 6.60 20.12
N ASP A 112 -7.93 5.97 20.20
CA ASP A 112 -9.07 6.17 19.30
C ASP A 112 -9.46 7.64 19.11
N SER A 113 -9.68 8.36 20.22
CA SER A 113 -10.08 9.76 20.26
C SER A 113 -9.03 10.67 19.62
N LYS A 114 -7.75 10.35 19.83
CA LYS A 114 -6.62 11.02 19.17
C LYS A 114 -6.65 10.79 17.67
N TYR A 115 -6.89 9.56 17.20
CA TYR A 115 -6.96 9.28 15.76
C TYR A 115 -8.16 9.95 15.10
N VAL A 116 -9.34 9.93 15.72
CA VAL A 116 -10.52 10.67 15.24
C VAL A 116 -10.22 12.16 15.15
N ARG A 117 -9.55 12.75 16.16
CA ARG A 117 -9.14 14.16 16.12
C ARG A 117 -8.18 14.47 14.98
N LEU A 118 -7.21 13.58 14.72
CA LEU A 118 -6.27 13.72 13.61
C LEU A 118 -6.96 13.65 12.24
N ILE A 119 -7.91 12.73 12.07
CA ILE A 119 -8.72 12.61 10.84
C ILE A 119 -9.54 13.89 10.63
N LYS A 120 -10.23 14.37 11.67
CA LYS A 120 -11.00 15.63 11.62
C LYS A 120 -10.11 16.84 11.32
N LYS A 121 -8.93 16.93 11.94
CA LYS A 121 -7.96 18.01 11.68
C LYS A 121 -7.47 17.97 10.23
N PHE A 122 -7.16 16.78 9.71
CA PHE A 122 -6.81 16.61 8.30
C PHE A 122 -7.97 17.04 7.39
N ARG A 123 -9.20 16.61 7.69
CA ARG A 123 -10.42 16.99 6.94
C ARG A 123 -10.61 18.50 6.85
N LYS A 124 -10.41 19.23 7.96
CA LYS A 124 -10.55 20.70 8.00
C LYS A 124 -9.49 21.43 7.20
N ASN A 125 -8.29 20.86 7.12
CA ASN A 125 -7.13 21.54 6.52
C ASN A 125 -6.87 21.14 5.07
N VAL A 126 -7.46 20.03 4.59
CA VAL A 126 -7.29 19.60 3.21
C VAL A 126 -8.23 20.40 2.31
N CYS A 127 -7.66 21.21 1.43
CA CYS A 127 -8.38 21.91 0.39
C CYS A 127 -7.65 21.63 -0.93
N LEU A 128 -8.21 20.75 -1.76
CA LEU A 128 -7.67 20.50 -3.10
C LEU A 128 -8.35 21.43 -4.12
N PRO A 129 -7.66 21.79 -5.22
CA PRO A 129 -8.21 22.74 -6.20
C PRO A 129 -9.57 22.29 -6.76
N GLU A 130 -10.44 23.27 -6.99
CA GLU A 130 -11.82 23.00 -7.41
C GLU A 130 -11.90 22.32 -8.78
N MET A 131 -10.97 22.64 -9.67
CA MET A 131 -10.97 22.15 -11.05
C MET A 131 -9.75 21.28 -11.30
N LEU A 132 -9.97 20.15 -11.96
CA LEU A 132 -8.89 19.38 -12.56
C LEU A 132 -8.18 20.23 -13.62
N PRO A 133 -6.86 20.05 -13.80
CA PRO A 133 -6.18 20.66 -14.94
C PRO A 133 -6.73 20.08 -16.25
N ASN A 134 -6.41 20.72 -17.38
CA ASN A 134 -6.78 20.18 -18.68
C ASN A 134 -6.15 18.80 -18.92
N ASN A 135 -6.76 18.03 -19.84
CA ASN A 135 -6.36 16.64 -20.09
C ASN A 135 -4.92 16.52 -20.61
N LYS A 136 -4.40 17.52 -21.34
CA LYS A 136 -3.00 17.53 -21.80
C LYS A 136 -2.02 17.50 -20.63
N ILE A 137 -2.29 18.27 -19.56
CA ILE A 137 -1.46 18.30 -18.35
C ILE A 137 -1.55 16.95 -17.61
N ILE A 138 -2.76 16.37 -17.51
CA ILE A 138 -2.96 15.06 -16.87
C ILE A 138 -2.20 13.97 -17.63
N ASN A 139 -2.37 13.89 -18.95
CA ASN A 139 -1.67 12.91 -19.78
C ASN A 139 -0.15 13.05 -19.65
N LYS A 140 0.37 14.29 -19.69
CA LYS A 140 1.81 14.55 -19.47
C LYS A 140 2.30 14.08 -18.10
N TYR A 141 1.49 14.21 -17.04
CA TYR A 141 1.81 13.65 -15.74
C TYR A 141 1.90 12.12 -15.78
N PHE A 142 0.91 11.46 -16.37
CA PHE A 142 0.90 9.99 -16.47
C PHE A 142 2.06 9.47 -17.30
N GLU A 143 2.36 10.08 -18.45
CA GLU A 143 3.54 9.72 -19.26
C GLU A 143 4.84 9.82 -18.46
N LYS A 144 5.03 10.94 -17.75
CA LYS A 144 6.22 11.15 -16.92
C LYS A 144 6.31 10.11 -15.79
N GLU A 145 5.19 9.78 -15.15
CA GLU A 145 5.16 8.82 -14.06
C GLU A 145 5.35 7.38 -14.55
N LYS A 146 4.82 7.02 -15.72
CA LYS A 146 5.07 5.75 -16.45
C LYS A 146 6.55 5.60 -16.78
N GLN A 147 7.15 6.59 -17.44
CA GLN A 147 8.59 6.58 -17.76
C GLN A 147 9.46 6.36 -16.53
N LYS A 148 9.19 7.09 -15.44
CA LYS A 148 9.91 6.92 -14.17
C LYS A 148 9.69 5.54 -13.53
N ALA A 149 8.52 4.93 -13.70
CA ALA A 149 8.26 3.58 -13.23
C ALA A 149 9.02 2.55 -14.09
N ASN A 150 8.95 2.68 -15.41
CA ASN A 150 9.69 1.84 -16.35
C ASN A 150 11.21 1.92 -16.16
N LYS A 151 11.76 3.10 -15.79
CA LYS A 151 13.19 3.22 -15.41
C LYS A 151 13.56 2.36 -14.19
N LYS A 152 12.70 2.31 -13.17
CA LYS A 152 12.92 1.45 -11.98
C LYS A 152 12.86 -0.02 -12.34
N LEU A 153 11.89 -0.37 -13.19
CA LEU A 153 11.75 -1.74 -13.67
C LEU A 153 12.97 -2.23 -14.45
N LYS A 154 13.61 -1.35 -15.24
CA LYS A 154 14.85 -1.68 -15.97
C LYS A 154 16.01 -1.99 -15.04
N ASN A 155 16.02 -1.40 -13.85
CA ASN A 155 16.98 -1.77 -12.82
C ASN A 155 16.53 -3.11 -12.20
N LYS A 156 17.28 -4.17 -12.52
CA LYS A 156 16.98 -5.56 -12.15
C LYS A 156 17.36 -5.88 -10.69
N GLU A 157 17.33 -4.89 -9.82
CA GLU A 157 17.54 -5.04 -8.38
C GLU A 157 16.21 -5.23 -7.66
N ARG A 158 16.21 -6.05 -6.60
CA ARG A 158 15.01 -6.32 -5.78
C ARG A 158 14.40 -5.05 -5.19
N GLU A 159 15.25 -4.14 -4.71
CA GLU A 159 14.81 -2.87 -4.13
C GLU A 159 14.14 -1.96 -5.18
N GLU A 160 14.68 -1.92 -6.40
CA GLU A 160 14.06 -1.17 -7.49
C GLU A 160 12.76 -1.81 -7.97
N LEU A 161 12.64 -3.13 -7.93
CA LEU A 161 11.38 -3.82 -8.21
C LEU A 161 10.31 -3.52 -7.13
N HIS A 162 10.70 -3.44 -5.86
CA HIS A 162 9.83 -2.96 -4.78
C HIS A 162 9.36 -1.52 -5.04
N ARG A 163 10.30 -0.61 -5.39
CA ARG A 163 9.98 0.79 -5.71
C ARG A 163 9.09 0.91 -6.95
N TYR A 164 9.28 0.07 -7.96
CA TYR A 164 8.41 -0.03 -9.13
C TYR A 164 6.98 -0.40 -8.73
N ARG A 165 6.81 -1.46 -7.92
CA ARG A 165 5.49 -1.87 -7.40
C ARG A 165 4.79 -0.74 -6.66
N ALA A 166 5.50 -0.05 -5.76
CA ALA A 166 4.95 1.09 -5.02
C ALA A 166 4.48 2.21 -5.97
N LYS A 167 5.25 2.47 -7.03
CA LYS A 167 4.96 3.51 -8.01
C LYS A 167 3.74 3.18 -8.88
N ILE A 168 3.61 1.94 -9.33
CA ILE A 168 2.42 1.48 -10.06
C ILE A 168 1.18 1.60 -9.18
N LYS A 169 1.24 1.16 -7.92
CA LYS A 169 0.10 1.31 -7.00
C LYS A 169 -0.32 2.76 -6.87
N LYS A 170 0.64 3.67 -6.70
CA LYS A 170 0.38 5.11 -6.63
C LYS A 170 -0.28 5.63 -7.90
N LEU A 171 0.22 5.24 -9.07
CA LEU A 171 -0.33 5.64 -10.38
C LEU A 171 -1.78 5.18 -10.53
N MET A 172 -2.07 3.93 -10.15
CA MET A 172 -3.41 3.36 -10.20
C MET A 172 -4.38 4.05 -9.23
N TYR A 173 -3.93 4.43 -8.03
CA TYR A 173 -4.77 5.19 -7.11
C TYR A 173 -5.19 6.55 -7.66
N VAL A 174 -4.26 7.25 -8.35
CA VAL A 174 -4.59 8.52 -9.02
C VAL A 174 -5.53 8.27 -10.20
N TYR A 175 -5.24 7.27 -11.04
CA TYR A 175 -6.08 6.90 -12.17
C TYR A 175 -7.52 6.61 -11.76
N ASP A 176 -7.71 5.80 -10.71
CA ASP A 176 -9.03 5.43 -10.20
C ASP A 176 -9.78 6.60 -9.55
N ALA A 177 -9.09 7.68 -9.17
CA ALA A 177 -9.70 8.91 -8.64
C ALA A 177 -10.20 9.86 -9.75
N LEU A 178 -9.77 9.68 -11.00
CA LEU A 178 -10.15 10.54 -12.13
C LEU A 178 -11.50 10.12 -12.74
N PRO A 179 -12.23 11.03 -13.42
CA PRO A 179 -13.44 10.69 -14.15
C PRO A 179 -13.17 9.68 -15.27
N LYS A 180 -14.16 8.82 -15.58
CA LYS A 180 -14.06 7.80 -16.63
C LYS A 180 -13.69 8.35 -18.01
N ARG A 181 -14.13 9.57 -18.34
CA ARG A 181 -13.75 10.25 -19.58
C ARG A 181 -12.23 10.48 -19.66
N ILE A 182 -11.64 11.05 -18.61
CA ILE A 182 -10.19 11.29 -18.54
C ILE A 182 -9.42 9.96 -18.48
N GLN A 183 -9.94 8.97 -17.75
CA GLN A 183 -9.35 7.63 -17.70
C GLN A 183 -9.18 6.98 -19.09
N LYS A 184 -10.11 7.23 -20.03
CA LYS A 184 -10.03 6.72 -21.40
C LYS A 184 -8.91 7.39 -22.21
N GLU A 185 -8.61 8.66 -21.93
CA GLU A 185 -7.59 9.44 -22.66
C GLU A 185 -6.16 9.17 -22.18
N ILE A 186 -5.97 8.59 -20.99
CA ILE A 186 -4.64 8.31 -20.41
C ILE A 186 -4.02 7.00 -20.98
N GLU A 187 -4.80 6.19 -21.72
CA GLU A 187 -4.36 4.93 -22.35
C GLU A 187 -3.58 3.97 -21.42
N LEU A 188 -3.96 3.90 -20.15
CA LEU A 188 -3.40 2.92 -19.21
C LEU A 188 -4.05 1.54 -19.43
N ASN A 189 -3.24 0.53 -19.77
CA ASN A 189 -3.71 -0.86 -19.82
C ASN A 189 -3.91 -1.40 -18.38
N LYS A 190 -5.07 -1.08 -17.79
CA LYS A 190 -5.43 -1.47 -16.42
C LYS A 190 -5.39 -2.98 -16.21
N ALA A 191 -5.80 -3.77 -17.22
CA ALA A 191 -5.80 -5.22 -17.12
C ALA A 191 -4.37 -5.78 -16.99
N GLN A 192 -3.44 -5.29 -17.82
CA GLN A 192 -2.03 -5.67 -17.74
C GLN A 192 -1.39 -5.21 -16.43
N ILE A 193 -1.65 -3.96 -16.01
CA ILE A 193 -1.14 -3.42 -14.75
C ILE A 193 -1.62 -4.25 -13.56
N ASN A 194 -2.90 -4.65 -13.54
CA ASN A 194 -3.44 -5.49 -12.48
C ASN A 194 -2.76 -6.87 -12.45
N LYS A 195 -2.55 -7.51 -13.62
CA LYS A 195 -1.79 -8.77 -13.71
C LYS A 195 -0.37 -8.61 -13.17
N GLN A 196 0.31 -7.50 -13.49
CA GLN A 196 1.65 -7.21 -12.96
C GLN A 196 1.64 -7.00 -11.45
N GLN A 197 0.65 -6.25 -10.92
CA GLN A 197 0.53 -6.00 -9.48
C GLN A 197 0.31 -7.26 -8.66
N VAL A 198 -0.44 -8.24 -9.19
CA VAL A 198 -0.61 -9.56 -8.55
C VAL A 198 0.74 -10.28 -8.45
N LYS A 199 1.42 -10.47 -9.58
CA LYS A 199 2.74 -11.16 -9.61
C LYS A 199 3.79 -10.47 -8.72
N LEU A 200 3.84 -9.13 -8.76
CA LEU A 200 4.71 -8.33 -7.89
C LEU A 200 4.30 -8.43 -6.41
N GLY A 201 3.01 -8.59 -6.12
CA GLY A 201 2.50 -8.86 -4.79
C GLY A 201 3.00 -10.20 -4.26
N ASP A 202 2.77 -11.27 -5.00
CA ASP A 202 3.14 -12.63 -4.59
C ASP A 202 4.65 -12.77 -4.36
N TRP A 203 5.46 -12.16 -5.24
CA TRP A 203 6.90 -12.07 -5.06
C TRP A 203 7.28 -11.28 -3.81
N HIS A 204 6.71 -10.09 -3.63
CA HIS A 204 7.02 -9.24 -2.49
C HIS A 204 6.65 -9.87 -1.14
N ASP A 205 5.52 -10.59 -1.10
CA ASP A 205 5.06 -11.26 0.11
C ASP A 205 6.01 -12.44 0.43
N THR A 206 6.48 -13.17 -0.58
CA THR A 206 7.53 -14.20 -0.43
C THR A 206 8.86 -13.60 0.05
N TYR A 207 9.30 -12.47 -0.53
CA TYR A 207 10.50 -11.76 -0.12
C TYR A 207 10.42 -11.25 1.33
N SER A 208 9.26 -10.71 1.72
CA SER A 208 9.01 -10.25 3.09
C SER A 208 9.01 -11.40 4.09
N ALA A 209 8.43 -12.55 3.70
CA ALA A 209 8.44 -13.77 4.50
C ALA A 209 9.87 -14.27 4.77
N ILE A 210 10.72 -14.35 3.74
CA ILE A 210 12.13 -14.72 3.90
C ILE A 210 12.82 -13.78 4.88
N LYS A 211 12.61 -12.46 4.73
CA LYS A 211 13.22 -11.47 5.61
C LYS A 211 12.79 -11.70 7.06
N PHE A 212 11.49 -11.82 7.32
CA PHE A 212 10.98 -12.11 8.66
C PHE A 212 11.61 -13.38 9.25
N LEU A 213 11.62 -14.47 8.48
CA LEU A 213 12.08 -15.77 8.99
C LEU A 213 13.59 -15.85 9.17
N SER A 214 14.36 -15.09 8.40
CA SER A 214 15.83 -15.12 8.49
C SER A 214 16.39 -14.37 9.70
N HIS A 215 15.58 -13.55 10.38
CA HIS A 215 15.99 -12.79 11.58
C HIS A 215 15.68 -13.52 12.90
N GLU A 216 15.05 -14.68 12.82
CA GLU A 216 14.57 -15.44 13.97
C GLU A 216 15.33 -16.78 14.04
N HIS A 217 15.69 -17.22 15.25
CA HIS A 217 16.37 -18.50 15.45
C HIS A 217 15.36 -19.66 15.37
N PHE A 218 15.42 -20.45 14.30
CA PHE A 218 14.50 -21.55 14.06
C PHE A 218 15.18 -22.92 13.91
N SER A 219 14.37 -23.98 13.91
CA SER A 219 14.77 -25.38 13.71
C SER A 219 15.35 -25.63 12.31
N LEU A 220 16.06 -26.76 12.13
CA LEU A 220 16.61 -27.22 10.85
C LEU A 220 15.57 -27.27 9.72
N GLU A 221 14.36 -27.77 9.99
CA GLU A 221 13.29 -27.80 9.00
C GLU A 221 12.83 -26.41 8.56
N THR A 222 12.95 -25.41 9.43
CA THR A 222 12.67 -24.03 9.07
C THR A 222 13.76 -23.47 8.16
N VAL A 223 15.02 -23.90 8.33
CA VAL A 223 16.11 -23.58 7.39
C VAL A 223 15.82 -24.15 6.01
N GLU A 224 15.38 -25.40 5.91
CA GLU A 224 14.99 -26.02 4.64
C GLU A 224 13.80 -25.31 3.98
N TYR A 225 12.78 -24.96 4.76
CA TYR A 225 11.64 -24.22 4.21
C TYR A 225 12.03 -22.80 3.78
N VAL A 226 12.84 -22.09 4.56
CA VAL A 226 13.39 -20.79 4.16
C VAL A 226 14.18 -20.92 2.86
N GLN A 227 14.91 -22.03 2.67
CA GLN A 227 15.58 -22.31 1.41
C GLN A 227 14.57 -22.53 0.27
N LYS A 228 13.50 -23.32 0.47
CA LYS A 228 12.41 -23.46 -0.50
C LYS A 228 11.76 -22.12 -0.86
N LEU A 229 11.57 -21.23 0.12
CA LEU A 229 11.09 -19.86 -0.12
C LEU A 229 12.08 -19.04 -0.93
N LYS A 230 13.39 -19.09 -0.61
CA LYS A 230 14.44 -18.41 -1.40
C LYS A 230 14.44 -18.89 -2.85
N ASP A 231 14.28 -20.18 -3.09
CA ASP A 231 14.20 -20.74 -4.44
C ASP A 231 12.91 -20.32 -5.16
N LYS A 232 11.78 -20.28 -4.44
CA LYS A 232 10.50 -19.73 -4.94
C LYS A 232 10.65 -18.24 -5.30
N GLU A 233 11.23 -17.43 -4.42
CA GLU A 233 11.48 -16.01 -4.63
C GLU A 233 12.35 -15.78 -5.85
N LYS A 234 13.45 -16.52 -5.99
CA LYS A 234 14.36 -16.45 -7.15
C LYS A 234 13.63 -16.79 -8.45
N ARG A 235 12.80 -17.84 -8.46
CA ARG A 235 11.96 -18.20 -9.62
C ARG A 235 10.97 -17.10 -9.97
N GLN A 236 10.24 -16.57 -8.97
CA GLN A 236 9.28 -15.48 -9.16
C GLN A 236 9.97 -14.21 -9.69
N PHE A 237 11.12 -13.85 -9.11
CA PHE A 237 11.91 -12.70 -9.51
C PHE A 237 12.38 -12.81 -10.97
N ASN A 238 12.96 -13.95 -11.34
CA ASN A 238 13.39 -14.20 -12.72
C ASN A 238 12.21 -14.20 -13.70
N ALA A 239 11.08 -14.80 -13.32
CA ALA A 239 9.86 -14.77 -14.12
C ALA A 239 9.28 -13.36 -14.28
N LEU A 240 9.37 -12.52 -13.25
CA LEU A 240 8.99 -11.11 -13.32
C LEU A 240 9.89 -10.36 -14.30
N LEU A 241 11.22 -10.52 -14.20
CA LEU A 241 12.16 -9.87 -15.11
C LEU A 241 11.92 -10.27 -16.58
N ARG A 242 11.66 -11.55 -16.86
CA ARG A 242 11.34 -12.03 -18.22
C ARG A 242 10.02 -11.46 -18.74
N ASN A 243 8.97 -11.50 -17.91
CA ASN A 243 7.64 -11.03 -18.32
C ASN A 243 7.56 -9.51 -18.49
N LEU A 244 8.33 -8.77 -17.69
CA LEU A 244 8.30 -7.30 -17.66
C LEU A 244 9.24 -6.66 -18.67
N ALA A 245 10.26 -7.38 -19.16
CA ALA A 245 11.10 -6.93 -20.28
C ALA A 245 10.30 -6.69 -21.57
N ASN A 246 9.16 -7.37 -21.73
CA ASN A 246 8.33 -7.31 -22.94
C ASN A 246 7.05 -6.47 -22.76
N ASN A 247 6.80 -5.92 -21.56
CA ASN A 247 5.49 -5.39 -21.18
C ASN A 247 5.64 -4.09 -20.37
N HIS A 248 6.00 -3.01 -21.05
CA HIS A 248 5.97 -1.67 -20.45
C HIS A 248 4.54 -1.23 -20.12
N ILE A 249 4.43 -0.41 -19.08
CA ILE A 249 3.19 0.29 -18.71
C ILE A 249 3.10 1.63 -19.40
#